data_AF-A0A2U1RI22-F1
#
_entry.id   AF-A0A2U1RI22-F1
#
_cell.length_a   1.000
_cell.length_b   1.000
_cell.length_c   1.000
_cell.angle_alpha   90.00
_cell.angle_beta   90.00
_cell.angle_gamma   90.00
#
_symmetry.space_group_name_H-M   'P 1'
#
loop_
_entity.id
_entity.type
_entity.pdbx_description
1 polymer ?
#
loop_
_entity_poly.entity_id
_entity_poly.type
_entity_poly.pdbx_seq_one_letter_code
_entity_poly.pdbx_strand_id
1 'polypeptide(L)'
;MKMSESARPVGLSKSRIMAGLQCHKRLWWTVHEPAAPELQPDEIVKAAMDRGARVTEIARTVVAYNAGFERGVIEQMAETM
;
A
#
# COMPACT_ATOMS: atom_id res chain seq x y z
N MET A 1 7.81 -8.56 32.46
CA MET A 1 7.98 -9.38 31.24
C MET A 1 8.55 -8.47 30.16
N LYS A 2 9.86 -8.49 29.90
CA LYS A 2 10.49 -7.64 28.87
C LYS A 2 10.46 -8.42 27.56
N MET A 3 9.60 -8.02 26.61
CA MET A 3 9.67 -8.52 25.25
C MET A 3 10.90 -7.90 24.59
N SER A 4 11.86 -8.76 24.27
CA SER A 4 13.10 -8.41 23.58
C SER A 4 12.77 -7.81 22.21
N GLU A 5 13.11 -6.54 22.02
CA GLU A 5 13.02 -5.86 20.74
C GLU A 5 14.12 -6.39 19.82
N SER A 6 13.78 -7.41 19.04
CA SER A 6 14.62 -7.94 17.97
C SER A 6 14.81 -6.85 16.92
N ALA A 7 15.99 -6.24 16.91
CA ALA A 7 16.43 -5.32 15.87
C ALA A 7 16.58 -6.10 14.54
N ARG A 8 15.46 -6.32 13.83
CA ARG A 8 15.49 -6.76 12.44
C ARG A 8 16.24 -5.72 11.62
N PRO A 9 17.05 -6.12 10.64
CA PRO A 9 17.73 -5.18 9.76
C PRO A 9 16.70 -4.23 9.15
N VAL A 10 16.99 -2.93 9.22
CA VAL A 10 16.11 -1.87 8.70
C VAL A 10 16.16 -1.90 7.18
N GLY A 11 15.49 -2.88 6.55
CA GLY A 11 15.41 -3.02 5.11
C GLY A 11 14.46 -2.00 4.49
N LEU A 12 14.74 -1.51 3.28
CA LEU A 12 13.82 -0.58 2.60
C LEU A 12 12.61 -1.35 2.06
N SER A 13 11.46 -1.25 2.73
CA SER A 13 10.18 -1.68 2.18
C SER A 13 9.61 -0.61 1.24
N LYS A 14 8.67 -1.01 0.37
CA LYS A 14 7.91 -0.05 -0.46
C LYS A 14 7.28 1.07 0.38
N SER A 15 6.67 0.73 1.53
CA SER A 15 6.09 1.72 2.44
C SER A 15 7.13 2.67 3.04
N ARG A 16 8.33 2.17 3.37
CA ARG A 16 9.43 2.97 3.91
C ARG A 16 10.00 3.93 2.87
N ILE A 17 10.15 3.49 1.62
CA ILE A 17 10.55 4.35 0.50
C ILE A 17 9.51 5.46 0.30
N MET A 18 8.21 5.11 0.26
CA MET A 18 7.13 6.10 0.11
C MET A 18 7.10 7.10 1.27
N ALA A 19 7.32 6.66 2.52
CA ALA A 19 7.40 7.56 3.66
C ALA A 19 8.55 8.58 3.51
N GLY A 20 9.72 8.14 3.04
CA GLY A 20 10.85 9.01 2.76
C GLY A 20 10.57 10.04 1.67
N LEU A 21 9.93 9.61 0.57
CA LEU A 21 9.55 10.51 -0.53
C LEU A 21 8.54 11.58 -0.11
N GLN A 22 7.68 11.29 0.85
CA GLN A 22 6.71 12.26 1.37
C GLN A 22 7.38 13.24 2.34
N CYS A 23 8.15 12.72 3.30
CA CYS A 23 8.85 13.52 4.29
C CYS A 23 9.95 12.70 4.98
N HIS A 24 11.19 13.20 4.96
CA HIS A 24 12.31 12.52 5.62
C HIS A 24 12.07 12.34 7.14
N LYS A 25 11.41 13.29 7.81
CA LYS A 25 11.08 13.18 9.24
C LYS A 25 10.07 12.06 9.51
N ARG A 26 9.10 11.87 8.62
CA ARG A 26 8.14 10.76 8.68
C ARG A 26 8.84 9.40 8.57
N LEU A 27 9.79 9.28 7.64
CA LEU A 27 10.62 8.08 7.52
C LEU A 27 11.38 7.80 8.81
N TRP A 28 12.01 8.83 9.39
CA TRP A 28 12.78 8.69 10.63
C TRP A 28 11.92 8.13 11.77
N TRP A 29 10.74 8.73 12.04
CA TRP A 29 9.82 8.23 13.04
C TRP A 29 9.36 6.79 12.73
N THR A 30 9.00 6.50 11.48
CA THR A 30 8.54 5.15 11.08
C THR A 30 9.57 4.06 11.37
N VAL A 31 10.87 4.39 11.36
CA VAL A 31 11.98 3.44 11.57
C VAL A 31 12.42 3.38 13.01
N HIS A 32 12.60 4.54 13.63
CA HIS A 32 13.27 4.66 14.93
C HIS A 32 12.29 4.81 16.09
N GLU A 33 11.06 5.26 15.83
CA GLU A 33 10.06 5.53 16.85
C GLU A 33 8.63 5.24 16.32
N PRO A 34 8.31 3.97 16.04
CA PRO A 34 7.04 3.61 15.39
C PRO A 34 5.80 3.91 16.27
N ALA A 35 5.99 4.13 17.57
CA ALA A 35 4.95 4.53 18.50
C ALA A 35 4.78 6.05 18.66
N ALA A 36 5.53 6.86 17.89
CA ALA A 36 5.45 8.33 17.94
C ALA A 36 4.00 8.82 17.70
N PRO A 37 3.49 9.76 18.51
CA PRO A 37 2.12 10.26 18.38
C PRO A 37 1.86 10.93 17.02
N GLU A 38 2.89 11.49 16.38
CA GLU A 38 2.80 12.11 15.05
C GLU A 38 2.50 11.09 13.93
N LEU A 39 2.70 9.80 14.18
CA LEU A 39 2.34 8.73 13.24
C LEU A 39 0.90 8.24 13.42
N GLN A 40 0.23 8.62 14.52
CA GLN A 40 -1.16 8.23 14.75
C GLN A 40 -2.05 9.01 13.78
N PRO A 41 -2.76 8.34 12.87
CA PRO A 41 -3.67 9.03 11.97
C PRO A 41 -4.85 9.59 12.77
N ASP A 42 -5.24 10.82 12.48
CA ASP A 42 -6.51 11.35 12.97
C ASP A 42 -7.70 10.67 12.24
N GLU A 43 -8.91 10.92 12.74
CA GLU A 43 -10.13 10.31 12.20
C GLU A 43 -10.42 10.73 10.75
N ILE A 44 -9.98 11.92 10.33
CA ILE A 44 -10.19 12.41 8.95
C ILE A 44 -9.28 11.63 7.99
N VAL A 45 -8.00 11.49 8.35
CA VAL A 45 -7.00 10.73 7.59
C VAL A 45 -7.42 9.26 7.51
N LYS A 46 -7.87 8.68 8.62
CA LYS A 46 -8.37 7.32 8.68
C LYS A 46 -9.59 7.10 7.76
N ALA A 47 -10.58 7.98 7.83
CA ALA A 47 -11.76 7.91 6.97
C ALA A 47 -11.42 8.01 5.47
N ALA A 48 -10.42 8.81 5.11
CA ALA A 48 -9.93 8.91 3.73
C ALA A 48 -9.25 7.61 3.27
N MET A 49 -8.43 7.00 4.12
CA MET A 49 -7.79 5.70 3.83
C MET A 49 -8.82 4.58 3.67
N ASP A 50 -9.81 4.51 4.57
CA ASP A 50 -10.88 3.50 4.52
C ASP A 50 -11.71 3.61 3.23
N ARG A 51 -11.98 4.85 2.79
CA ARG A 51 -12.65 5.10 1.51
C ARG A 51 -11.84 4.54 0.33
N GLY A 52 -10.52 4.75 0.32
CA GLY A 52 -9.63 4.20 -0.70
C GLY A 52 -9.55 2.67 -0.69
N ALA A 53 -9.56 2.06 0.50
CA ALA A 53 -9.59 0.60 0.65
C ALA A 53 -10.87 0.02 0.04
N ARG A 54 -12.03 0.64 0.29
CA ARG A 54 -13.32 0.22 -0.30
C ARG A 54 -13.31 0.29 -1.82
N VAL A 55 -12.72 1.34 -2.40
CA VAL A 55 -12.56 1.45 -3.86
C VAL A 55 -11.70 0.31 -4.40
N THR A 56 -10.59 0.00 -3.72
CA THR A 56 -9.69 -1.08 -4.13
C THR A 56 -10.37 -2.45 -4.09
N GLU A 57 -11.21 -2.70 -3.07
CA GLU A 57 -11.98 -3.94 -2.96
C GLU A 57 -12.92 -4.13 -4.16
N ILE A 58 -13.65 -3.08 -4.54
CA ILE A 58 -14.52 -3.12 -5.72
C ILE A 58 -13.70 -3.29 -7.00
N ALA A 59 -12.56 -2.60 -7.13
CA ALA A 59 -11.72 -2.69 -8.32
C ALA A 59 -11.21 -4.12 -8.57
N ARG A 60 -10.93 -4.90 -7.52
CA ARG A 60 -10.50 -6.31 -7.65
C ARG A 60 -11.55 -7.19 -8.32
N THR A 61 -12.84 -6.91 -8.11
CA THR A 61 -13.92 -7.70 -8.73
C THR A 61 -14.16 -7.28 -10.18
N VAL A 62 -14.11 -5.97 -10.46
CA VAL A 62 -14.29 -5.42 -11.83
C VAL A 62 -13.15 -5.82 -12.75
N VAL A 63 -11.90 -5.71 -12.29
CA VAL A 63 -10.73 -6.14 -13.07
C VAL A 63 -10.78 -7.64 -13.33
N ALA A 64 -11.21 -8.46 -12.35
CA ALA A 64 -11.38 -9.89 -12.58
C ALA A 64 -12.46 -10.21 -13.62
N TYR A 65 -13.59 -9.49 -13.61
CA TYR A 65 -14.65 -9.64 -14.60
C TYR A 65 -14.17 -9.27 -16.02
N ASN A 66 -13.50 -8.12 -16.16
CA ASN A 66 -13.01 -7.65 -17.46
C ASN A 66 -11.77 -8.39 -17.95
N ALA A 67 -10.99 -9.04 -17.07
CA ALA A 67 -9.75 -9.72 -17.45
C ALA A 67 -9.96 -10.84 -18.47
N GLY A 68 -11.12 -11.51 -18.47
CA GLY A 68 -11.47 -12.51 -19.49
C GLY A 68 -11.75 -11.87 -20.85
N PHE A 69 -12.49 -10.76 -20.86
CA PHE A 69 -12.81 -10.00 -22.08
C PHE A 69 -11.56 -9.37 -22.70
N GLU A 70 -10.76 -8.66 -21.91
CA GLU A 70 -9.54 -8.00 -22.38
C GLU A 70 -8.50 -9.01 -22.89
N ARG A 71 -8.37 -10.17 -22.22
CA ARG A 71 -7.51 -11.26 -22.70
C ARG A 71 -8.00 -11.81 -24.04
N GLY A 72 -9.30 -12.07 -24.18
CA GLY A 72 -9.88 -12.56 -25.43
C GLY A 72 -9.68 -11.60 -26.60
N VAL A 73 -9.82 -10.29 -26.38
CA VAL A 73 -9.54 -9.27 -27.41
C VAL A 73 -8.07 -9.29 -27.83
N ILE A 74 -7.13 -9.40 -26.88
CA ILE A 74 -5.69 -9.46 -27.16
C ILE A 74 -5.33 -10.76 -27.92
N GLU A 75 -5.86 -11.90 -27.50
CA GLU A 75 -5.66 -13.20 -28.17
C GLU A 75 -6.20 -13.17 -29.60
N GLN A 76 -7.41 -12.66 -29.80
CA GLN A 76 -8.03 -12.57 -31.12
C GLN A 76 -7.28 -11.57 -32.03
N MET A 77 -6.77 -10.47 -31.48
CA MET A 77 -5.88 -9.56 -32.22
C MET A 77 -4.57 -10.23 -32.62
N ALA A 78 -3.98 -11.06 -31.76
CA ALA A 78 -2.76 -11.80 -32.05
C ALA A 78 -2.96 -12.89 -33.12
N GLU A 79 -4.14 -13.49 -33.20
CA GLU A 79 -4.50 -14.48 -34.24
C GLU A 79 -4.81 -13.86 -35.61
N THR A 80 -5.07 -12.54 -35.66
CA THR A 80 -5.46 -11.84 -36.89
C THR A 80 -4.28 -11.14 -37.59
N MET A 81 -3.06 -11.25 -37.05
CA MET A 81 -1.81 -10.75 -37.64
C MET A 81 -0.93 -11.89 -38.15
#